data_AF-A0A3B8HJG5-F1
#
_entry.id   AF-A0A3B8HJG5-F1
#
_cell.length_a   1.000
_cell.length_b   1.000
_cell.length_c   1.000
_cell.angle_alpha   90.00
_cell.angle_beta   90.00
_cell.angle_gamma   90.00
#
_symmetry.space_group_name_H-M   'P 1'
#
loop_
_entity.id
_entity.type
_entity.pdbx_description
1 polymer ?
#
loop_
_entity_poly.entity_id
_entity_poly.type
_entity_poly.pdbx_seq_one_letter_code
_entity_poly.pdbx_strand_id
1 'polypeptide(L)'
;DKDCSVKVTHTVENCKRCGKCAIKDLLQLSEKYHVDLAVATGGTIARRIVVEKRPDLIIAVACERDLTSGIQDTTPLPVYGIFNQRPFGPCLNTQVSIAQVEAVLADVLSERASDS
;
A
#
# COMPACT_ATOMS: atom_id res chain seq x y z
N ASP A 1 -17.56 -1.63 5.08
CA ASP A 1 -16.98 -0.48 5.78
C ASP A 1 -17.72 0.06 7.01
N LYS A 2 -19.05 -0.04 7.15
CA LYS A 2 -19.76 0.62 8.28
C LYS A 2 -19.52 0.02 9.68
N ASP A 3 -19.00 -1.20 9.78
CA ASP A 3 -18.80 -1.90 11.07
C ASP A 3 -17.33 -2.13 11.46
N CYS A 4 -16.39 -1.36 10.89
CA CYS A 4 -15.01 -1.37 11.36
C CYS A 4 -14.90 -0.46 12.60
N SER A 5 -14.68 -1.06 13.77
CA SER A 5 -14.65 -0.34 15.05
C SER A 5 -13.40 0.51 15.25
N VAL A 6 -12.36 0.35 14.42
CA VAL A 6 -11.06 0.99 14.63
C VAL A 6 -10.64 1.93 13.50
N LYS A 7 -11.29 1.88 12.32
CA LYS A 7 -10.96 2.67 11.11
C LYS A 7 -9.48 3.11 11.06
N VAL A 8 -8.64 2.23 10.54
CA VAL A 8 -7.20 2.46 10.44
C VAL A 8 -6.91 3.69 9.57
N THR A 9 -6.45 4.78 10.19
CA THR A 9 -6.12 6.04 9.49
C THR A 9 -4.63 6.37 9.49
N HIS A 10 -3.86 5.88 10.48
CA HIS A 10 -2.43 6.19 10.62
C HIS A 10 -1.61 4.99 11.09
N THR A 11 -2.11 4.26 12.09
CA THR A 11 -1.41 3.12 12.72
C THR A 11 -2.07 1.83 12.25
N VAL A 12 -1.45 1.15 11.29
CA VAL A 12 -1.99 -0.08 10.70
C VAL A 12 -2.04 -1.22 11.71
N GLU A 13 -1.18 -1.19 12.71
CA GLU A 13 -1.06 -2.13 13.81
C GLU A 13 -2.31 -2.16 14.69
N ASN A 14 -3.09 -1.07 14.72
CA ASN A 14 -4.35 -1.01 15.45
C ASN A 14 -5.46 -1.83 14.78
N CYS A 15 -5.23 -2.38 13.58
CA CYS A 15 -6.19 -3.24 12.92
C CYS A 15 -6.46 -4.51 13.76
N LYS A 16 -7.70 -4.67 14.23
CA LYS A 16 -8.18 -5.88 14.92
C LYS A 16 -8.36 -7.10 14.00
N ARG A 17 -7.86 -7.04 12.75
CA ARG A 17 -7.98 -8.10 11.74
C ARG A 17 -9.40 -8.65 11.57
N CYS A 18 -10.40 -7.76 11.67
CA CYS A 18 -11.81 -8.15 11.61
C CYS A 18 -12.27 -8.70 10.24
N GLY A 19 -11.41 -8.66 9.21
CA GLY A 19 -11.68 -9.18 7.87
C GLY A 19 -12.65 -8.34 7.04
N LYS A 20 -13.03 -7.15 7.53
CA LYS A 20 -14.01 -6.28 6.86
C LYS A 20 -13.40 -5.32 5.82
N CYS A 21 -12.08 -5.28 5.71
CA CYS A 21 -11.34 -4.46 4.76
C CYS A 21 -10.00 -5.09 4.37
N ALA A 22 -9.44 -4.63 3.24
CA ALA A 22 -8.18 -5.11 2.67
C ALA A 22 -6.96 -4.94 3.59
N ILE A 23 -7.04 -4.07 4.62
CA ILE A 23 -5.93 -3.85 5.57
C ILE A 23 -5.53 -5.14 6.28
N LYS A 24 -6.49 -6.03 6.57
CA LYS A 24 -6.16 -7.33 7.19
C LYS A 24 -5.19 -8.11 6.30
N ASP A 25 -5.53 -8.24 5.02
CA ASP A 25 -4.78 -9.07 4.08
C ASP A 25 -3.44 -8.41 3.73
N LEU A 26 -3.41 -7.07 3.62
CA LEU A 26 -2.16 -6.31 3.47
C LEU A 26 -1.21 -6.47 4.66
N LEU A 27 -1.73 -6.49 5.89
CA LEU A 27 -0.93 -6.78 7.08
C LEU A 27 -0.38 -8.21 7.07
N GLN A 28 -1.17 -9.17 6.61
CA GLN A 28 -0.69 -10.55 6.48
C GLN A 28 0.43 -10.66 5.45
N LEU A 29 0.32 -9.95 4.31
CA LEU A 29 1.39 -9.88 3.34
C LEU A 29 2.63 -9.18 3.91
N SER A 30 2.47 -8.08 4.64
CA SER A 30 3.59 -7.36 5.23
C SER A 30 4.35 -8.23 6.23
N GLU A 31 3.62 -9.01 7.05
CA GLU A 31 4.21 -10.00 7.95
C GLU A 31 4.90 -11.14 7.20
N LYS A 32 4.25 -11.69 6.16
CA LYS A 32 4.78 -12.81 5.36
C LYS A 32 6.08 -12.46 4.64
N TYR A 33 6.17 -11.26 4.07
CA TYR A 33 7.32 -10.81 3.28
C TYR A 33 8.30 -9.94 4.09
N HIS A 34 8.01 -9.70 5.38
CA HIS A 34 8.81 -8.85 6.27
C HIS A 34 9.06 -7.44 5.72
N VAL A 35 8.01 -6.84 5.16
CA VAL A 35 8.02 -5.47 4.64
C VAL A 35 7.23 -4.52 5.52
N ASP A 36 7.58 -3.24 5.51
CA ASP A 36 6.81 -2.20 6.20
C ASP A 36 5.50 -1.89 5.46
N LEU A 37 4.41 -1.73 6.20
CA LEU A 37 3.12 -1.27 5.68
C LEU A 37 2.72 0.04 6.35
N ALA A 38 2.27 1.00 5.57
CA ALA A 38 1.73 2.26 6.09
C ALA A 38 0.50 2.72 5.30
N VAL A 39 -0.44 3.38 5.98
CA VAL A 39 -1.60 4.01 5.36
C VAL A 39 -1.45 5.52 5.45
N ALA A 40 -1.50 6.19 4.30
CA ALA A 40 -1.46 7.65 4.22
C ALA A 40 -2.81 8.17 3.74
N THR A 41 -3.41 9.11 4.48
CA THR A 41 -4.66 9.79 4.09
C THR A 41 -4.43 11.00 3.18
N GLY A 42 -3.24 11.11 2.57
CA GLY A 42 -2.87 12.16 1.63
C GLY A 42 -1.36 12.29 1.44
N GLY A 43 -0.95 13.05 0.41
CA GLY A 43 0.46 13.17 -0.01
C GLY A 43 1.39 13.71 1.08
N THR A 44 0.94 14.63 1.94
CA THR A 44 1.76 15.16 3.05
C THR A 44 2.17 14.07 4.04
N ILE A 45 1.25 13.17 4.38
CA ILE A 45 1.53 12.05 5.30
C ILE A 45 2.42 11.02 4.59
N ALA A 46 2.13 10.73 3.32
CA ALA A 46 2.95 9.81 2.51
C ALA A 46 4.42 10.28 2.47
N ARG A 47 4.68 11.55 2.13
CA ARG A 47 6.05 12.12 2.10
C ARG A 47 6.76 12.01 3.45
N ARG A 48 6.05 12.27 4.55
CA ARG A 48 6.62 12.13 5.90
C ARG A 48 7.04 10.69 6.18
N ILE A 49 6.18 9.71 5.87
CA ILE A 49 6.49 8.29 6.04
C ILE A 49 7.73 7.90 5.23
N VAL A 50 7.83 8.33 3.97
CA VAL A 50 8.99 8.03 3.12
C VAL A 50 10.29 8.57 3.72
N VAL A 51 10.28 9.81 4.24
CA VAL A 51 11.46 10.42 4.88
C VAL A 51 11.84 9.71 6.19
N GLU A 52 10.85 9.31 7.00
CA GLU A 52 11.07 8.65 8.29
C GLU A 52 11.53 7.20 8.13
N LYS A 53 10.92 6.45 7.20
CA LYS A 53 11.22 5.04 6.97
C LYS A 53 12.42 4.80 6.06
N ARG A 54 12.72 5.75 5.16
CA ARG A 54 13.77 5.64 4.13
C ARG A 54 13.75 4.26 3.44
N PRO A 55 12.61 3.87 2.86
CA PRO A 55 12.54 2.58 2.19
C PRO A 55 13.46 2.58 0.96
N ASP A 56 13.88 1.40 0.52
CA ASP A 56 14.61 1.27 -0.74
C ASP A 56 13.68 1.30 -1.97
N LEU A 57 12.40 0.98 -1.75
CA LEU A 57 11.39 0.85 -2.79
C LEU A 57 9.99 1.05 -2.19
N ILE A 58 9.07 1.62 -2.96
CA ILE A 58 7.65 1.78 -2.55
C ILE A 58 6.75 0.97 -3.49
N ILE A 59 5.81 0.22 -2.90
CA ILE A 59 4.63 -0.28 -3.62
C ILE A 59 3.45 0.59 -3.21
N ALA A 60 3.01 1.47 -4.11
CA ALA A 60 1.96 2.44 -3.84
C ALA A 60 0.62 1.95 -4.41
N VAL A 61 -0.41 1.89 -3.57
CA VAL A 61 -1.77 1.52 -3.98
C VAL A 61 -2.69 2.73 -3.83
N ALA A 62 -3.15 3.31 -4.94
CA ALA A 62 -4.05 4.46 -4.87
C ALA A 62 -4.91 4.62 -6.13
N CYS A 63 -5.69 5.71 -6.18
CA CYS A 63 -6.34 6.11 -7.41
C CYS A 63 -5.31 6.73 -8.38
N GLU A 64 -5.66 6.81 -9.67
CA GLU A 64 -4.76 7.30 -10.72
C GLU A 64 -4.14 8.68 -10.45
N ARG A 65 -4.96 9.61 -9.94
CA ARG A 65 -4.53 10.97 -9.61
C ARG A 65 -3.50 10.99 -8.49
N ASP A 66 -3.75 10.26 -7.41
CA ASP A 66 -2.86 10.22 -6.24
C ASP A 66 -1.57 9.45 -6.55
N LEU A 67 -1.64 8.42 -7.40
CA LEU A 67 -0.46 7.68 -7.84
C LEU A 67 0.44 8.56 -8.71
N THR A 68 -0.14 9.29 -9.67
CA THR A 68 0.63 10.15 -10.57
C THR A 68 1.38 11.24 -9.80
N SER A 69 0.71 11.92 -8.86
CA SER A 69 1.35 12.94 -8.03
C SER A 69 2.36 12.33 -7.04
N GLY A 70 2.04 11.17 -6.43
CA GLY A 70 2.91 10.50 -5.48
C GLY A 70 4.22 9.99 -6.09
N ILE A 71 4.19 9.47 -7.31
CA ILE A 71 5.40 8.99 -8.02
C ILE A 71 6.34 10.16 -8.33
N GLN A 72 5.80 11.30 -8.79
CA GLN A 72 6.61 12.49 -9.07
C GLN A 72 7.32 12.99 -7.81
N ASP A 73 6.62 12.99 -6.68
CA ASP A 73 7.12 13.46 -5.37
C ASP A 73 8.18 12.54 -4.72
N THR A 74 8.37 11.32 -5.23
CA THR A 74 9.24 10.30 -4.59
C THR A 74 10.55 10.06 -5.34
N THR A 75 10.79 10.74 -6.47
CA THR A 75 12.06 10.65 -7.21
C THR A 75 13.25 11.02 -6.30
N PRO A 76 14.34 10.22 -6.24
CA PRO A 76 14.74 9.13 -7.14
C PRO A 76 14.32 7.71 -6.70
N LEU A 77 13.47 7.58 -5.69
CA LEU A 77 13.07 6.29 -5.14
C LEU A 77 12.19 5.50 -6.13
N PRO A 78 12.48 4.22 -6.42
CA PRO A 78 11.64 3.42 -7.31
C PRO A 78 10.27 3.16 -6.67
N VAL A 79 9.22 3.38 -7.46
CA VAL A 79 7.83 3.19 -7.03
C VAL A 79 7.08 2.30 -8.02
N TYR A 80 6.52 1.21 -7.51
CA TYR A 80 5.57 0.38 -8.23
C TYR A 80 4.15 0.82 -7.89
N GLY A 81 3.44 1.38 -8.87
CA GLY A 81 2.07 1.86 -8.71
C GLY A 81 1.03 0.79 -9.06
N ILE A 82 0.11 0.52 -8.14
CA ILE A 82 -1.03 -0.38 -8.35
C ILE A 82 -2.32 0.44 -8.23
N PHE A 83 -3.07 0.54 -9.31
CA PHE A 83 -4.35 1.24 -9.29
C PHE A 83 -5.41 0.43 -8.55
N ASN A 84 -6.21 1.13 -7.73
CA ASN A 84 -7.41 0.53 -7.14
C ASN A 84 -8.38 0.06 -8.24
N GLN A 85 -8.91 -1.16 -8.08
CA GLN A 85 -9.95 -1.66 -8.96
C GLN A 85 -11.26 -0.90 -8.71
N ARG A 86 -11.95 -0.52 -9.79
CA ARG A 86 -13.23 0.21 -9.75
C ARG A 86 -14.36 -0.63 -10.37
N PRO A 87 -14.77 -1.75 -9.76
CA PRO A 87 -15.81 -2.60 -10.32
C PRO A 87 -17.20 -1.94 -10.35
N PHE A 88 -17.45 -0.89 -9.55
CA PHE A 88 -18.78 -0.28 -9.40
C PHE A 88 -18.83 1.26 -9.65
N GLY A 89 -17.95 1.80 -10.49
CA GLY A 89 -17.94 3.24 -10.80
C GLY A 89 -17.19 4.11 -9.78
N PRO A 90 -17.29 5.45 -9.86
CA PRO A 90 -16.41 6.34 -9.12
C PRO A 90 -16.82 6.43 -7.64
N CYS A 91 -15.90 5.99 -6.77
CA CYS A 91 -15.92 6.20 -5.31
C CYS A 91 -16.93 5.40 -4.45
N LEU A 92 -17.46 4.27 -4.93
CA LEU A 92 -18.09 3.27 -4.07
C LEU A 92 -17.36 1.92 -4.20
N ASN A 93 -16.74 1.44 -3.12
CA ASN A 93 -16.08 0.13 -3.03
C ASN A 93 -14.81 -0.02 -3.90
N THR A 94 -13.81 0.85 -3.72
CA THR A 94 -12.46 0.61 -4.25
C THR A 94 -11.88 -0.63 -3.58
N GLN A 95 -11.55 -1.64 -4.39
CA GLN A 95 -10.89 -2.85 -3.90
C GLN A 95 -9.42 -2.81 -4.27
N VAL A 96 -8.57 -3.03 -3.25
CA VAL A 96 -7.16 -3.30 -3.46
C VAL A 96 -7.04 -4.74 -3.90
N SER A 97 -6.40 -4.99 -5.03
CA SER A 97 -6.11 -6.35 -5.47
C SER A 97 -4.92 -6.90 -4.68
N ILE A 98 -5.23 -7.68 -3.64
CA ILE A 98 -4.21 -8.34 -2.81
C ILE A 98 -3.30 -9.22 -3.66
N ALA A 99 -3.87 -9.92 -4.65
CA ALA A 99 -3.11 -10.76 -5.58
C ALA A 99 -2.10 -9.94 -6.42
N GLN A 100 -2.46 -8.73 -6.86
CA GLN A 100 -1.51 -7.87 -7.59
C GLN A 100 -0.40 -7.36 -6.67
N VAL A 101 -0.72 -6.98 -5.43
CA VAL A 101 0.28 -6.56 -4.45
C VAL A 101 1.26 -7.69 -4.15
N GLU A 102 0.75 -8.90 -3.91
CA GLU A 102 1.58 -10.08 -3.65
C GLU A 102 2.46 -10.45 -4.85
N ALA A 103 1.93 -10.37 -6.08
CA ALA A 103 2.70 -10.63 -7.29
C ALA A 103 3.88 -9.65 -7.42
N VAL A 104 3.65 -8.34 -7.23
CA VAL A 104 4.73 -7.34 -7.29
C VAL A 104 5.75 -7.55 -6.16
N LEU A 105 5.29 -7.87 -4.94
CA LEU A 105 6.20 -8.19 -3.83
C LEU A 105 7.10 -9.40 -4.16
N ALA A 106 6.52 -10.47 -4.70
CA ALA A 106 7.26 -11.66 -5.06
C ALA A 106 8.30 -11.38 -6.15
N ASP A 107 7.92 -10.61 -7.17
CA ASP A 107 8.78 -10.22 -8.29
C ASP A 107 9.98 -9.39 -7.81
N VAL A 108 9.72 -8.29 -7.10
CA VAL A 108 10.75 -7.38 -6.59
C VAL A 108 11.73 -8.07 -5.63
N LEU A 109 11.23 -8.96 -4.77
CA LEU A 109 12.08 -9.70 -3.84
C LEU A 109 12.89 -10.80 -4.55
N SER A 110 12.40 -11.34 -5.66
CA SER A 110 13.13 -12.31 -6.47
C SER A 110 14.27 -11.67 -7.27
N GLU A 111 14.07 -10.47 -7.83
CA GLU A 111 15.10 -9.71 -8.55
C GLU A 111 16.26 -9.30 -7.61
N ARG A 112 15.94 -8.92 -6.37
CA ARG A 112 16.97 -8.63 -5.34
C ARG A 112 17.86 -9.82 -5.01
N ALA A 113 17.34 -11.04 -5.11
CA ALA A 113 18.10 -12.25 -4.85
C ALA A 113 19.04 -12.64 -6.01
N SER A 114 18.80 -12.14 -7.23
CA SER A 114 19.66 -12.36 -8.39
C SER A 114 20.77 -11.32 -8.57
N ASP A 115 20.62 -10.13 -7.98
CA ASP A 115 21.61 -9.04 -8.04
C ASP A 115 22.61 -9.02 -6.86
N SER A 116 22.58 -10.04 -5.98
CA SER A 116 23.50 -10.21 -4.83
C SER A 116 24.38 -11.45 -5.00
#